data_AF-A0A3L8RSI7-F1
#
_entry.id   AF-A0A3L8RSI7-F1
#
_cell.length_a   1.000
_cell.length_b   1.000
_cell.length_c   1.000
_cell.angle_alpha   90.00
_cell.angle_beta   90.00
_cell.angle_gamma   90.00
#
_symmetry.space_group_name_H-M   'P 1'
#
loop_
_entity.id
_entity.type
_entity.pdbx_description
1 polymer ?
#
loop_
_entity_poly.entity_id
_entity_poly.type
_entity_poly.pdbx_seq_one_letter_code
_entity_poly.pdbx_strand_id
1 'polypeptide(L)'
;MSRIFPQSEFRFSQIPEQNLLEFRRDDELHSPGDSPSQNPPPAILHKLSPTPPAQNKAELPFPGVIFPYHPRLGRYTLNFHEAQQACLQQDGILASHDQLHQAWLEGLDWCNAGWLQDGSVQYPISRPREPCGRKDTPVGVRNYGYRHKESEHYDAFCFTSNLDGAGKLRHAGRRGAAAARRGGGGGRMEVEGSAGKVYFLKTFRKLSYPEAVQACKNNGAAVAKVGQLYAAWKIQLLDRCEAGWLEDGSIRYPIVNPRARCGGREPGVRNLGFPDKKYKLFGVYCFKRAGEAAPAAAAALPKRV
;
A
#
# COMPACT_ATOMS: atom_id res chain seq x y z
N MET A 1 -28.00 32.93 -12.52
CA MET A 1 -28.27 32.78 -13.97
C MET A 1 -26.97 32.32 -14.60
N SER A 2 -26.66 31.02 -14.59
CA SER A 2 -27.12 29.92 -15.47
C SER A 2 -26.39 29.89 -16.82
N ARG A 3 -26.02 28.65 -17.21
CA ARG A 3 -25.51 28.11 -18.50
C ARG A 3 -24.00 27.80 -18.46
N ILE A 4 -23.58 26.56 -18.21
CA ILE A 4 -23.69 25.31 -19.02
C ILE A 4 -22.98 25.47 -20.37
N PHE A 5 -21.88 24.72 -20.55
CA PHE A 5 -21.31 24.28 -21.82
C PHE A 5 -20.51 22.96 -21.57
N PRO A 6 -20.33 22.08 -22.56
CA PRO A 6 -20.98 20.77 -22.58
C PRO A 6 -19.99 19.60 -22.57
N GLN A 7 -20.56 18.39 -22.49
CA GLN A 7 -19.87 17.13 -22.78
C GLN A 7 -19.53 17.04 -24.27
N SER A 8 -18.36 16.50 -24.59
CA SER A 8 -18.06 15.95 -25.91
C SER A 8 -17.62 14.50 -25.77
N GLU A 9 -18.41 13.65 -26.42
CA GLU A 9 -18.26 12.22 -26.62
C GLU A 9 -16.93 11.86 -27.29
N PHE A 10 -16.38 10.69 -26.93
CA PHE A 10 -15.47 9.96 -27.82
C PHE A 10 -16.10 8.62 -28.15
N ARG A 11 -16.50 8.50 -29.43
CA ARG A 11 -17.10 7.32 -30.05
C ARG A 11 -16.11 6.17 -30.13
N PHE A 12 -16.61 4.99 -29.78
CA PHE A 12 -16.07 3.69 -30.20
C PHE A 12 -16.24 3.53 -31.72
N SER A 13 -15.17 3.13 -32.41
CA SER A 13 -15.27 2.58 -33.77
C SER A 13 -15.65 1.10 -33.67
N GLN A 14 -16.84 0.77 -34.21
CA GLN A 14 -17.30 -0.59 -34.48
C GLN A 14 -16.78 -1.07 -35.84
N ILE A 15 -16.48 -2.37 -35.96
CA ILE A 15 -16.53 -3.16 -37.20
C ILE A 15 -17.31 -4.46 -36.86
N PRO A 16 -18.19 -4.98 -37.76
CA PRO A 16 -19.42 -5.67 -37.39
C PRO A 16 -19.35 -7.21 -37.48
N GLU A 17 -20.18 -7.88 -36.66
CA GLU A 17 -20.70 -9.22 -36.94
C GLU A 17 -21.90 -9.14 -37.88
N GLN A 18 -21.95 -10.00 -38.91
CA GLN A 18 -23.21 -10.52 -39.44
C GLN A 18 -23.07 -11.97 -39.95
N ASN A 19 -23.88 -12.82 -39.32
CA ASN A 19 -24.68 -13.94 -39.83
C ASN A 19 -24.03 -15.10 -40.61
N LEU A 20 -24.21 -16.30 -40.04
CA LEU A 20 -24.95 -17.37 -40.72
C LEU A 20 -25.57 -18.34 -39.69
N LEU A 21 -26.90 -18.31 -39.64
CA LEU A 21 -27.79 -19.34 -39.09
C LEU A 21 -28.07 -20.37 -40.20
N GLU A 22 -28.08 -21.66 -39.83
CA GLU A 22 -28.79 -22.83 -40.40
C GLU A 22 -27.98 -24.08 -39.98
N PHE A 23 -28.50 -25.17 -39.41
CA PHE A 23 -29.68 -25.97 -39.71
C PHE A 23 -30.16 -26.73 -38.45
N ARG A 24 -31.45 -27.09 -38.42
CA ARG A 24 -32.18 -27.82 -37.37
C ARG A 24 -32.56 -29.23 -37.91
N ARG A 25 -32.92 -30.15 -36.99
CA ARG A 25 -33.65 -31.46 -37.14
C ARG A 25 -32.79 -32.70 -37.42
N ASP A 26 -33.02 -33.91 -36.91
CA ASP A 26 -33.94 -34.61 -35.98
C ASP A 26 -33.11 -35.82 -35.44
N ASP A 27 -33.36 -36.54 -34.34
CA ASP A 27 -34.50 -37.41 -34.06
C ASP A 27 -34.37 -38.06 -32.64
N GLU A 28 -35.50 -38.47 -32.07
CA GLU A 28 -35.74 -39.03 -30.73
C GLU A 28 -35.22 -40.51 -30.58
N LEU A 29 -35.21 -41.23 -29.43
CA LEU A 29 -36.36 -41.69 -28.62
C LEU A 29 -35.90 -42.69 -27.51
N HIS A 30 -36.65 -42.72 -26.38
CA HIS A 30 -36.84 -43.79 -25.35
C HIS A 30 -35.98 -43.92 -24.06
N SER A 31 -36.68 -43.71 -22.93
CA SER A 31 -36.43 -43.98 -21.48
C SER A 31 -36.64 -45.46 -21.10
N PRO A 32 -36.88 -45.90 -19.83
CA PRO A 32 -36.44 -45.52 -18.46
C PRO A 32 -36.00 -46.74 -17.57
N GLY A 33 -35.52 -46.48 -16.34
CA GLY A 33 -35.71 -47.38 -15.18
C GLY A 33 -34.52 -48.25 -14.71
N ASP A 34 -33.99 -47.98 -13.52
CA ASP A 34 -34.09 -48.86 -12.34
C ASP A 34 -33.18 -48.42 -11.17
N SER A 35 -33.79 -48.33 -9.99
CA SER A 35 -33.21 -48.49 -8.64
C SER A 35 -34.12 -49.52 -7.95
N PRO A 36 -33.68 -50.39 -7.01
CA PRO A 36 -32.75 -50.07 -5.92
C PRO A 36 -31.81 -51.23 -5.48
N SER A 37 -30.79 -50.96 -4.65
CA SER A 37 -30.40 -51.93 -3.60
C SER A 37 -29.50 -51.31 -2.52
N GLN A 38 -29.82 -51.68 -1.29
CA GLN A 38 -29.22 -51.27 -0.02
C GLN A 38 -27.95 -52.08 0.29
N ASN A 39 -26.90 -51.41 0.75
CA ASN A 39 -26.15 -51.65 1.99
C ASN A 39 -24.74 -51.02 1.90
N PRO A 40 -24.29 -50.27 2.92
CA PRO A 40 -22.99 -49.59 2.89
C PRO A 40 -21.83 -50.56 3.19
N PRO A 41 -20.68 -50.45 2.48
CA PRO A 41 -19.46 -51.14 2.88
C PRO A 41 -18.85 -50.51 4.15
N PRO A 42 -18.09 -51.29 4.93
CA PRO A 42 -17.62 -50.88 6.26
C PRO A 42 -16.64 -49.71 6.19
N ALA A 43 -16.67 -48.89 7.25
CA ALA A 43 -15.79 -47.74 7.44
C ALA A 43 -14.31 -48.14 7.23
N ILE A 44 -13.76 -47.73 6.09
CA ILE A 44 -12.32 -47.74 5.88
C ILE A 44 -11.76 -46.62 6.73
N LEU A 45 -11.02 -47.04 7.76
CA LEU A 45 -10.18 -46.22 8.63
C LEU A 45 -9.47 -45.15 7.80
N HIS A 46 -9.91 -43.89 7.92
CA HIS A 46 -9.15 -42.75 7.44
C HIS A 46 -7.79 -42.78 8.15
N LYS A 47 -6.75 -43.27 7.46
CA LYS A 47 -5.38 -42.93 7.80
C LYS A 47 -5.32 -41.41 7.73
N LEU A 48 -5.23 -40.79 8.91
CA LEU A 48 -4.84 -39.39 9.07
C LEU A 48 -3.62 -39.17 8.18
N SER A 49 -3.82 -38.45 7.08
CA SER A 49 -2.72 -37.83 6.34
C SER A 49 -1.90 -37.05 7.37
N PRO A 50 -0.57 -37.19 7.39
CA PRO A 50 0.24 -36.42 8.32
C PRO A 50 -0.07 -34.95 8.09
N THR A 51 -0.51 -34.26 9.15
CA THR A 51 -0.52 -32.80 9.20
C THR A 51 0.79 -32.29 8.59
N PRO A 52 0.75 -31.41 7.58
CA PRO A 52 1.98 -30.84 7.06
C PRO A 52 2.75 -30.27 8.25
N PRO A 53 4.06 -30.57 8.39
CA PRO A 53 4.84 -30.07 9.50
C PRO A 53 4.66 -28.57 9.53
N ALA A 54 4.30 -28.04 10.70
CA ALA A 54 4.17 -26.63 10.96
C ALA A 54 5.34 -25.93 10.28
N GLN A 55 5.05 -25.25 9.16
CA GLN A 55 6.06 -24.54 8.43
C GLN A 55 6.61 -23.55 9.44
N ASN A 56 7.90 -23.73 9.73
CA ASN A 56 8.68 -22.87 10.59
C ASN A 56 8.41 -21.46 10.08
N LYS A 57 7.51 -20.72 10.76
CA LYS A 57 7.33 -19.29 10.51
C LYS A 57 8.68 -18.72 10.92
N ALA A 58 9.58 -18.60 9.94
CA ALA A 58 10.62 -17.61 10.00
C ALA A 58 9.84 -16.29 10.09
N GLU A 59 9.54 -15.90 11.32
CA GLU A 59 9.06 -14.58 11.64
C GLU A 59 10.14 -13.66 11.09
N LEU A 60 9.83 -13.03 9.95
CA LEU A 60 10.73 -12.10 9.29
C LEU A 60 11.26 -11.18 10.37
N PRO A 61 12.58 -10.94 10.44
CA PRO A 61 13.23 -10.47 11.66
C PRO A 61 12.78 -9.06 12.10
N PHE A 62 11.87 -8.40 11.38
CA PHE A 62 11.31 -7.11 11.75
C PHE A 62 9.84 -6.97 11.28
N PRO A 63 8.89 -6.58 12.17
CA PRO A 63 7.55 -6.16 11.75
C PRO A 63 7.65 -4.90 10.89
N GLY A 64 7.29 -5.04 9.62
CA GLY A 64 7.21 -3.94 8.67
C GLY A 64 5.89 -3.96 7.89
N VAL A 65 5.70 -2.95 7.05
CA VAL A 65 4.47 -2.78 6.27
C VAL A 65 4.81 -2.43 4.83
N ILE A 66 4.09 -3.07 3.91
CA ILE A 66 4.10 -2.74 2.50
C ILE A 66 3.00 -1.75 2.22
N PHE A 67 3.33 -0.69 1.49
CA PHE A 67 2.37 0.30 1.07
C PHE A 67 2.54 0.72 -0.39
N PRO A 68 1.44 0.88 -1.12
CA PRO A 68 1.47 1.45 -2.46
C PRO A 68 1.70 2.96 -2.40
N TYR A 69 2.50 3.47 -3.33
CA TYR A 69 2.81 4.88 -3.45
C TYR A 69 2.78 5.36 -4.90
N HIS A 70 2.18 6.53 -5.09
CA HIS A 70 2.28 7.32 -6.32
C HIS A 70 2.34 8.81 -5.93
N PRO A 71 3.07 9.64 -6.69
CA PRO A 71 3.23 11.05 -6.36
C PRO A 71 2.00 11.87 -6.74
N ARG A 72 2.04 13.17 -6.40
CA ARG A 72 1.01 14.15 -6.78
C ARG A 72 0.81 14.27 -8.29
N LEU A 73 1.85 14.02 -9.08
CA LEU A 73 1.80 14.14 -10.54
C LEU A 73 0.82 13.14 -11.19
N GLY A 74 0.51 12.04 -10.49
CA GLY A 74 -0.43 11.04 -10.96
C GLY A 74 0.03 9.62 -10.65
N ARG A 75 -0.66 8.66 -11.26
CA ARG A 75 -0.26 7.25 -11.29
C ARG A 75 0.59 6.98 -12.52
N TYR A 76 1.47 5.99 -12.44
CA TYR A 76 2.32 5.54 -13.53
C TYR A 76 3.24 6.64 -14.08
N THR A 77 3.82 7.43 -13.17
CA THR A 77 4.70 8.56 -13.53
C THR A 77 6.13 8.37 -13.03
N LEU A 78 6.46 7.26 -12.37
CA LEU A 78 7.79 7.03 -11.79
C LEU A 78 8.55 6.01 -12.62
N ASN A 79 9.73 6.36 -13.11
CA ASN A 79 10.72 5.36 -13.52
C ASN A 79 11.31 4.62 -12.30
N PHE A 80 12.16 3.62 -12.50
CA PHE A 80 12.68 2.81 -11.39
C PHE A 80 13.48 3.64 -10.36
N HIS A 81 14.32 4.57 -10.84
CA HIS A 81 15.15 5.40 -9.99
C HIS A 81 14.30 6.41 -9.19
N GLU A 82 13.31 7.00 -9.83
CA GLU A 82 12.34 7.87 -9.18
C GLU A 82 11.49 7.13 -8.15
N ALA A 83 11.09 5.88 -8.44
CA ALA A 83 10.37 5.03 -7.51
C ALA A 83 11.22 4.70 -6.27
N GLN A 84 12.51 4.42 -6.45
CA GLN A 84 13.44 4.24 -5.34
C GLN A 84 13.52 5.50 -4.47
N GLN A 85 13.74 6.67 -5.07
CA GLN A 85 13.81 7.94 -4.34
C GLN A 85 12.48 8.30 -3.67
N ALA A 86 11.36 8.03 -4.32
CA ALA A 86 10.03 8.25 -3.78
C ALA A 86 9.79 7.45 -2.50
N CYS A 87 10.17 6.17 -2.46
CA CYS A 87 10.08 5.38 -1.23
C CYS A 87 10.97 5.95 -0.12
N LEU A 88 12.23 6.32 -0.44
CA LEU A 88 13.16 6.93 0.52
C LEU A 88 12.58 8.21 1.14
N GLN A 89 11.99 9.08 0.31
CA GLN A 89 11.35 10.31 0.79
C GLN A 89 10.19 10.03 1.74
N GLN A 90 9.53 8.88 1.63
CA GLN A 90 8.43 8.47 2.48
C GLN A 90 8.85 7.57 3.67
N ASP A 91 10.13 7.57 4.05
CA ASP A 91 10.71 6.73 5.11
C ASP A 91 10.55 5.23 4.84
N GLY A 92 10.81 4.82 3.60
CA GLY A 92 10.82 3.42 3.20
C GLY A 92 11.82 3.13 2.08
N ILE A 93 11.89 1.87 1.68
CA ILE A 93 12.63 1.41 0.49
C ILE A 93 11.66 0.75 -0.49
N LEU A 94 12.07 0.50 -1.73
CA LEU A 94 11.31 -0.40 -2.59
C LEU A 94 11.19 -1.77 -1.94
N ALA A 95 10.00 -2.36 -2.01
CA ALA A 95 9.71 -3.67 -1.46
C ALA A 95 10.41 -4.79 -2.25
N SER A 96 10.73 -5.88 -1.56
CA SER A 96 11.04 -7.14 -2.22
C SER A 96 9.78 -7.85 -2.73
N HIS A 97 9.95 -8.79 -3.67
CA HIS A 97 8.88 -9.69 -4.08
C HIS A 97 8.31 -10.46 -2.87
N ASP A 98 9.18 -11.06 -2.05
CA ASP A 98 8.75 -11.84 -0.89
C ASP A 98 7.93 -11.00 0.10
N GLN A 99 8.33 -9.74 0.32
CA GLN A 99 7.59 -8.82 1.16
C GLN A 99 6.23 -8.46 0.56
N LEU A 100 6.14 -8.20 -0.75
CA LEU A 100 4.87 -7.93 -1.43
C LEU A 100 3.95 -9.16 -1.38
N HIS A 101 4.50 -10.34 -1.63
CA HIS A 101 3.78 -11.60 -1.56
C HIS A 101 3.24 -11.87 -0.15
N GLN A 102 4.05 -11.64 0.88
CA GLN A 102 3.59 -11.74 2.26
C GLN A 102 2.48 -10.74 2.59
N ALA A 103 2.59 -9.48 2.12
CA ALA A 103 1.53 -8.50 2.30
C ALA A 103 0.23 -8.91 1.60
N TRP A 104 0.32 -9.54 0.43
CA TRP A 104 -0.83 -10.12 -0.27
C TRP A 104 -1.48 -11.27 0.50
N LEU A 105 -0.69 -12.19 1.07
CA LEU A 105 -1.20 -13.25 1.95
C LEU A 105 -1.95 -12.68 3.17
N GLU A 106 -1.56 -11.49 3.62
CA GLU A 106 -2.23 -10.72 4.68
C GLU A 106 -3.42 -9.87 4.19
N GLY A 107 -3.82 -10.02 2.92
CA GLY A 107 -5.01 -9.39 2.36
C GLY A 107 -4.76 -8.07 1.62
N LEU A 108 -3.50 -7.70 1.33
CA LEU A 108 -3.22 -6.54 0.47
C LEU A 108 -3.85 -6.76 -0.91
N ASP A 109 -4.64 -5.80 -1.34
CA ASP A 109 -5.31 -5.78 -2.63
C ASP A 109 -5.11 -4.41 -3.29
N TRP A 110 -4.35 -4.38 -4.39
CA TRP A 110 -4.00 -3.14 -5.07
C TRP A 110 -3.91 -3.34 -6.59
N CYS A 111 -4.65 -2.52 -7.34
CA CYS A 111 -4.86 -2.66 -8.79
C CYS A 111 -3.99 -1.72 -9.63
N ASN A 112 -2.86 -1.27 -9.10
CA ASN A 112 -1.88 -0.56 -9.89
C ASN A 112 -0.57 -1.33 -9.87
N ALA A 113 0.03 -1.50 -11.05
CA ALA A 113 1.36 -2.05 -11.19
C ALA A 113 2.40 -1.09 -10.59
N GLY A 114 3.35 -1.63 -9.82
CA GLY A 114 4.39 -0.84 -9.18
C GLY A 114 5.75 -1.52 -9.20
N TRP A 115 6.80 -0.70 -9.19
CA TRP A 115 8.19 -1.15 -9.10
C TRP A 115 8.47 -1.86 -7.77
N LEU A 116 9.32 -2.89 -7.85
CA LEU A 116 9.96 -3.59 -6.73
C LEU A 116 11.48 -3.41 -6.76
N GLN A 117 12.14 -3.75 -5.66
CA GLN A 117 13.57 -3.49 -5.44
C GLN A 117 14.50 -4.13 -6.49
N ASP A 118 14.09 -5.24 -7.11
CA ASP A 118 14.85 -5.96 -8.11
C ASP A 118 14.67 -5.41 -9.53
N GLY A 119 13.79 -4.41 -9.70
CA GLY A 119 13.42 -3.85 -11.01
C GLY A 119 12.33 -4.62 -11.72
N SER A 120 11.68 -5.57 -11.05
CA SER A 120 10.41 -6.13 -11.54
C SER A 120 9.24 -5.18 -11.25
N VAL A 121 8.16 -5.35 -12.01
CA VAL A 121 6.91 -4.61 -11.83
C VAL A 121 5.78 -5.58 -11.57
N GLN A 122 5.08 -5.39 -10.45
CA GLN A 122 4.10 -6.36 -9.96
C GLN A 122 2.89 -5.67 -9.31
N TYR A 123 1.79 -6.40 -9.07
CA TYR A 123 0.68 -5.92 -8.24
C TYR A 123 -0.14 -7.07 -7.62
N PRO A 124 -0.56 -6.95 -6.34
CA PRO A 124 -1.31 -7.99 -5.63
C PRO A 124 -2.83 -7.85 -5.79
N ILE A 125 -3.51 -8.92 -6.19
CA ILE A 125 -4.98 -8.99 -6.26
C ILE A 125 -5.48 -10.09 -5.34
N SER A 126 -6.23 -9.71 -4.30
CA SER A 126 -6.90 -10.64 -3.39
C SER A 126 -8.38 -10.81 -3.76
N ARG A 127 -8.96 -9.87 -4.52
CA ARG A 127 -10.35 -9.92 -5.00
C ARG A 127 -10.43 -9.74 -6.52
N PRO A 128 -10.71 -10.81 -7.29
CA PRO A 128 -10.83 -10.74 -8.75
C PRO A 128 -11.91 -9.73 -9.18
N ARG A 129 -11.60 -8.90 -10.20
CA ARG A 129 -12.51 -7.86 -10.73
C ARG A 129 -12.02 -7.33 -12.07
N GLU A 130 -12.93 -7.12 -13.03
CA GLU A 130 -12.64 -6.73 -14.44
C GLU A 130 -11.59 -5.62 -14.63
N PRO A 131 -11.63 -4.48 -13.90
CA PRO A 131 -10.65 -3.41 -14.12
C PRO A 131 -9.23 -3.79 -13.72
N CYS A 132 -9.10 -4.91 -13.01
CA CYS A 132 -7.90 -5.43 -12.40
C CYS A 132 -7.72 -6.86 -12.89
N GLY A 133 -7.72 -7.06 -14.21
CA GLY A 133 -7.75 -8.37 -14.87
C GLY A 133 -9.17 -8.94 -14.99
N ARG A 134 -9.35 -9.97 -15.82
CA ARG A 134 -10.66 -10.61 -16.02
C ARG A 134 -11.19 -11.22 -14.72
N LYS A 135 -12.52 -11.32 -14.54
CA LYS A 135 -13.14 -11.90 -13.32
C LYS A 135 -12.72 -13.35 -13.00
N ASP A 136 -12.35 -14.11 -14.03
CA ASP A 136 -11.86 -15.49 -13.96
C ASP A 136 -10.36 -15.60 -13.64
N THR A 137 -9.64 -14.47 -13.61
CA THR A 137 -8.19 -14.48 -13.35
C THR A 137 -7.93 -14.89 -11.89
N PRO A 138 -7.03 -15.86 -11.63
CA PRO A 138 -6.66 -16.25 -10.28
C PRO A 138 -6.16 -15.07 -9.43
N VAL A 139 -6.44 -15.14 -8.13
CA VAL A 139 -5.83 -14.26 -7.13
C VAL A 139 -4.33 -14.50 -7.05
N GLY A 140 -3.57 -13.47 -6.68
CA GLY A 140 -2.12 -13.57 -6.57
C GLY A 140 -1.40 -12.25 -6.79
N VAL A 141 -0.08 -12.32 -6.67
CA VAL A 141 0.83 -11.25 -7.10
C VAL A 141 1.11 -11.42 -8.58
N ARG A 142 0.55 -10.52 -9.39
CA ARG A 142 0.74 -10.53 -10.83
C ARG A 142 2.05 -9.87 -11.19
N ASN A 143 2.75 -10.44 -12.16
CA ASN A 143 4.12 -10.08 -12.47
C ASN A 143 4.24 -9.68 -13.95
N TYR A 144 4.67 -8.44 -14.21
CA TYR A 144 4.98 -7.93 -15.55
C TYR A 144 6.44 -8.18 -15.95
N GLY A 145 7.21 -8.82 -15.07
CA GLY A 145 8.62 -9.14 -15.26
C GLY A 145 9.54 -7.95 -14.97
N TYR A 146 10.81 -8.11 -15.30
CA TYR A 146 11.81 -7.05 -15.30
C TYR A 146 11.50 -6.06 -16.42
N ARG A 147 11.46 -4.77 -16.09
CA ARG A 147 11.10 -3.69 -17.01
C ARG A 147 12.28 -2.74 -17.24
N HIS A 148 12.23 -1.95 -18.31
CA HIS A 148 13.28 -0.96 -18.59
C HIS A 148 13.23 0.17 -17.55
N LYS A 149 14.32 0.32 -16.80
CA LYS A 149 14.38 1.14 -15.58
C LYS A 149 14.31 2.64 -15.85
N GLU A 150 14.69 3.06 -17.05
CA GLU A 150 14.81 4.46 -17.45
C GLU A 150 13.62 4.96 -18.28
N SER A 151 13.03 4.10 -19.11
CA SER A 151 12.00 4.49 -20.10
C SER A 151 10.58 4.15 -19.69
N GLU A 152 10.38 3.13 -18.84
CA GLU A 152 9.05 2.73 -18.40
C GLU A 152 8.67 3.40 -17.08
N HIS A 153 7.36 3.59 -16.88
CA HIS A 153 6.84 4.35 -15.75
C HIS A 153 5.69 3.58 -15.08
N TYR A 154 5.74 3.49 -13.74
CA TYR A 154 4.79 2.77 -12.91
C TYR A 154 4.56 3.50 -11.57
N ASP A 155 3.76 2.92 -10.68
CA ASP A 155 3.71 3.29 -9.26
C ASP A 155 4.89 2.62 -8.51
N ALA A 156 4.90 2.67 -7.18
CA ALA A 156 5.88 1.95 -6.35
C ALA A 156 5.19 1.16 -5.24
N PHE A 157 5.74 0.00 -4.90
CA PHE A 157 5.47 -0.65 -3.62
C PHE A 157 6.65 -0.39 -2.69
N CYS A 158 6.38 0.33 -1.60
CA CYS A 158 7.39 0.68 -0.62
C CYS A 158 7.25 -0.20 0.63
N PHE A 159 8.36 -0.50 1.27
CA PHE A 159 8.46 -1.17 2.57
C PHE A 159 8.99 -0.19 3.61
N THR A 160 8.39 -0.20 4.80
CA THR A 160 8.91 0.53 5.97
C THR A 160 8.81 -0.33 7.23
N SER A 161 9.81 -0.24 8.10
CA SER A 161 9.89 -0.92 9.39
C SER A 161 10.05 0.13 10.49
N ASN A 162 9.08 0.22 11.40
CA ASN A 162 8.97 1.35 12.33
C ASN A 162 9.67 1.13 13.67
N LEU A 163 10.82 0.46 13.70
CA LEU A 163 11.48 0.11 14.95
C LEU A 163 12.62 1.07 15.29
N ASP A 164 12.35 1.92 16.28
CA ASP A 164 13.21 2.19 17.44
C ASP A 164 14.71 1.97 17.27
N GLY A 165 15.40 2.91 16.60
CA GLY A 165 16.83 3.15 16.83
C GLY A 165 17.77 1.95 16.68
N ALA A 166 17.33 0.86 16.05
CA ALA A 166 18.10 -0.35 15.87
C ALA A 166 18.67 -0.34 14.45
N GLY A 167 19.88 0.18 14.32
CA GLY A 167 20.67 0.05 13.09
C GLY A 167 21.35 1.32 12.63
N LYS A 168 22.15 1.95 13.50
CA LYS A 168 23.25 2.80 13.03
C LYS A 168 24.15 1.91 12.17
N LEU A 169 24.20 2.10 10.85
CA LEU A 169 25.35 1.59 10.08
C LEU A 169 26.58 2.33 10.60
N ARG A 170 27.30 1.69 11.51
CA ARG A 170 28.72 1.98 11.59
C ARG A 170 29.29 1.38 10.32
N HIS A 171 29.78 2.23 9.41
CA HIS A 171 30.82 1.77 8.50
C HIS A 171 31.84 1.05 9.38
N ALA A 172 32.06 -0.24 9.15
CA ALA A 172 33.27 -0.89 9.61
C ALA A 172 34.41 -0.20 8.86
N GLY A 173 34.85 0.95 9.39
CA GLY A 173 36.03 1.64 8.94
C GLY A 173 37.19 0.67 9.12
N ARG A 174 37.59 0.04 8.02
CA ARG A 174 38.88 -0.62 7.89
C ARG A 174 39.94 0.40 8.28
N ARG A 175 40.48 0.27 9.49
CA ARG A 175 41.84 0.70 9.75
C ARG A 175 42.74 -0.10 8.82
N GLY A 176 43.50 0.63 8.01
CA GLY A 176 44.55 0.25 7.07
C GLY A 176 44.81 -1.23 6.77
N ALA A 177 44.62 -1.61 5.50
CA ALA A 177 45.56 -2.45 4.77
C ALA A 177 45.33 -2.25 3.27
N ALA A 178 46.40 -1.88 2.57
CA ALA A 178 46.45 -1.72 1.11
C ALA A 178 46.19 -3.06 0.38
N ALA A 179 45.46 -3.01 -0.74
CA ALA A 179 45.71 -3.76 -1.99
C ALA A 179 44.50 -3.67 -2.93
N ALA A 180 44.78 -3.51 -4.22
CA ALA A 180 43.85 -3.32 -5.32
C ALA A 180 42.93 -4.53 -5.60
N ARG A 181 41.70 -4.27 -6.10
CA ARG A 181 41.19 -4.71 -7.43
C ARG A 181 39.67 -4.49 -7.58
N ARG A 182 39.28 -4.39 -8.85
CA ARG A 182 37.95 -4.11 -9.45
C ARG A 182 36.79 -4.93 -8.86
N GLY A 183 35.61 -4.30 -8.79
CA GLY A 183 34.32 -4.97 -8.66
C GLY A 183 33.25 -4.01 -8.13
N GLY A 184 32.29 -3.65 -8.98
CA GLY A 184 31.19 -2.73 -8.64
C GLY A 184 30.36 -3.25 -7.46
N GLY A 185 30.46 -2.56 -6.33
CA GLY A 185 29.65 -2.83 -5.15
C GLY A 185 28.26 -2.24 -5.32
N GLY A 186 27.26 -3.10 -5.46
CA GLY A 186 25.87 -2.75 -5.18
C GLY A 186 25.75 -2.42 -3.70
N GLY A 187 25.92 -1.14 -3.36
CA GLY A 187 25.67 -0.64 -2.02
C GLY A 187 24.19 -0.83 -1.68
N ARG A 188 23.90 -1.71 -0.72
CA ARG A 188 22.57 -1.83 -0.13
C ARG A 188 22.25 -0.47 0.53
N MET A 189 21.37 0.31 -0.08
CA MET A 189 20.84 1.52 0.55
C MET A 189 20.04 1.10 1.78
N GLU A 190 20.53 1.47 2.95
CA GLU A 190 19.84 1.26 4.22
C GLU A 190 19.15 2.57 4.61
N VAL A 191 17.85 2.50 4.91
CA VAL A 191 17.03 3.65 5.31
C VAL A 191 17.13 3.84 6.82
N GLU A 192 17.56 5.03 7.24
CA GLU A 192 17.42 5.47 8.62
C GLU A 192 15.93 5.70 8.91
N GLY A 193 15.24 4.67 9.39
CA GLY A 193 13.90 4.82 9.96
C GLY A 193 14.02 5.67 11.23
N SER A 194 13.43 6.87 11.25
CA SER A 194 13.37 7.64 12.49
C SER A 194 12.33 7.01 13.41
N ALA A 195 12.76 6.46 14.54
CA ALA A 195 11.87 6.03 15.61
C ALA A 195 10.97 7.19 16.05
N GLY A 196 9.68 6.95 16.21
CA GLY A 196 8.74 8.00 16.61
C GLY A 196 7.28 7.59 16.59
N LYS A 197 6.41 8.56 16.87
CA LYS A 197 4.97 8.34 16.97
C LYS A 197 4.21 9.28 16.03
N VAL A 198 3.34 8.70 15.22
CA VAL A 198 2.33 9.45 14.47
C VAL A 198 1.11 9.66 15.36
N TYR A 199 0.57 10.87 15.34
CA TYR A 199 -0.68 11.20 16.01
C TYR A 199 -1.48 12.20 15.18
N PHE A 200 -2.79 12.17 15.36
CA PHE A 200 -3.67 13.15 14.76
C PHE A 200 -3.75 14.39 15.64
N LEU A 201 -3.35 15.56 15.14
CA LEU A 201 -3.36 16.79 15.92
C LEU A 201 -4.78 17.34 16.01
N LYS A 202 -5.31 17.45 17.24
CA LYS A 202 -6.61 18.06 17.51
C LYS A 202 -6.51 19.58 17.38
N THR A 203 -7.22 20.16 16.44
CA THR A 203 -7.33 21.61 16.25
C THR A 203 -8.79 22.05 16.33
N PHE A 204 -9.03 23.33 16.61
CA PHE A 204 -10.39 23.89 16.69
C PHE A 204 -11.13 23.86 15.35
N ARG A 205 -10.38 24.03 14.25
CA ARG A 205 -10.88 23.95 12.87
C ARG A 205 -9.93 23.13 12.01
N LYS A 206 -10.46 22.65 10.88
CA LYS A 206 -9.64 22.07 9.81
C LYS A 206 -8.70 23.13 9.23
N LEU A 207 -7.56 22.66 8.71
CA LEU A 207 -6.43 23.48 8.30
C LEU A 207 -6.15 23.29 6.80
N SER A 208 -5.72 24.37 6.15
CA SER A 208 -5.02 24.29 4.86
C SER A 208 -3.66 23.60 5.05
N TYR A 209 -3.02 23.16 3.96
CA TYR A 209 -1.74 22.47 4.08
C TYR A 209 -0.64 23.34 4.75
N PRO A 210 -0.46 24.64 4.41
CA PRO A 210 0.51 25.48 5.10
C PRO A 210 0.22 25.64 6.60
N GLU A 211 -1.06 25.79 6.98
CA GLU A 211 -1.46 25.86 8.38
C GLU A 211 -1.20 24.54 9.12
N ALA A 212 -1.43 23.40 8.47
CA ALA A 212 -1.15 22.08 9.00
C ALA A 212 0.35 21.89 9.29
N VAL A 213 1.22 22.31 8.36
CA VAL A 213 2.67 22.31 8.55
C VAL A 213 3.06 23.15 9.76
N GLN A 214 2.52 24.37 9.87
CA GLN A 214 2.82 25.24 11.00
C GLN A 214 2.28 24.69 12.33
N ALA A 215 1.11 24.05 12.32
CA ALA A 215 0.49 23.47 13.50
C ALA A 215 1.32 22.30 14.06
N CYS A 216 1.83 21.40 13.22
CA CYS A 216 2.75 20.35 13.68
C CYS A 216 4.05 20.96 14.23
N LYS A 217 4.63 21.94 13.53
CA LYS A 217 5.87 22.63 14.00
C LYS A 217 5.67 23.27 15.36
N ASN A 218 4.59 24.02 15.56
CA ASN A 218 4.26 24.65 16.84
C ASN A 218 4.04 23.62 17.96
N ASN A 219 3.74 22.37 17.61
CA ASN A 219 3.59 21.25 18.54
C ASN A 219 4.88 20.43 18.73
N GLY A 220 6.02 20.89 18.19
CA GLY A 220 7.30 20.20 18.28
C GLY A 220 7.34 18.90 17.47
N ALA A 221 6.69 18.89 16.31
CA ALA A 221 6.58 17.75 15.42
C ALA A 221 6.67 18.19 13.95
N ALA A 222 6.91 17.23 13.04
CA ALA A 222 6.76 17.43 11.61
C ALA A 222 5.39 16.92 11.14
N VAL A 223 4.95 17.28 9.93
CA VAL A 223 3.82 16.58 9.29
C VAL A 223 4.29 15.17 8.98
N ALA A 224 3.45 14.17 9.25
CA ALA A 224 3.81 12.78 9.05
C ALA A 224 3.99 12.45 7.56
N LYS A 225 4.97 11.60 7.28
CA LYS A 225 5.17 10.97 5.97
C LYS A 225 4.21 9.83 5.74
N VAL A 226 4.08 9.40 4.48
CA VAL A 226 3.21 8.28 4.12
C VAL A 226 3.66 6.99 4.78
N GLY A 227 4.94 6.63 4.70
CA GLY A 227 5.44 5.40 5.33
C GLY A 227 5.23 5.41 6.84
N GLN A 228 5.49 6.55 7.50
CA GLN A 228 5.22 6.73 8.94
C GLN A 228 3.74 6.48 9.29
N LEU A 229 2.78 6.95 8.47
CA LEU A 229 1.36 6.69 8.70
C LEU A 229 1.01 5.20 8.55
N TYR A 230 1.53 4.53 7.52
CA TYR A 230 1.30 3.09 7.31
C TYR A 230 1.90 2.26 8.45
N ALA A 231 3.10 2.62 8.89
CA ALA A 231 3.74 2.04 10.06
C ALA A 231 2.91 2.22 11.32
N ALA A 232 2.42 3.44 11.58
CA ALA A 232 1.56 3.72 12.73
C ALA A 232 0.24 2.94 12.66
N TRP A 233 -0.36 2.79 11.47
CA TRP A 233 -1.56 1.99 11.27
C TRP A 233 -1.33 0.49 11.56
N LYS A 234 -0.30 -0.12 10.96
CA LYS A 234 -0.08 -1.57 11.03
C LYS A 234 0.56 -2.00 12.36
N ILE A 235 1.54 -1.25 12.84
CA ILE A 235 2.41 -1.65 13.97
C ILE A 235 1.96 -0.98 15.27
N GLN A 236 1.58 0.31 15.22
CA GLN A 236 1.12 1.05 16.41
C GLN A 236 -0.41 1.04 16.56
N LEU A 237 -1.12 0.32 15.68
CA LEU A 237 -2.60 0.19 15.67
C LEU A 237 -3.34 1.54 15.70
N LEU A 238 -2.79 2.55 15.00
CA LEU A 238 -3.42 3.87 14.88
C LEU A 238 -4.71 3.76 14.05
N ASP A 239 -5.85 3.85 14.73
CA ASP A 239 -7.18 3.90 14.12
C ASP A 239 -7.78 5.31 14.20
N ARG A 240 -8.05 5.93 13.04
CA ARG A 240 -8.64 7.27 12.99
C ARG A 240 -9.53 7.48 11.78
N CYS A 241 -10.82 7.68 12.05
CA CYS A 241 -11.81 8.05 11.04
C CYS A 241 -11.77 9.53 10.64
N GLU A 242 -10.60 10.05 10.30
CA GLU A 242 -10.49 11.47 9.98
C GLU A 242 -9.40 11.73 8.95
N ALA A 243 -9.82 12.26 7.81
CA ALA A 243 -8.93 12.65 6.72
C ALA A 243 -7.99 13.79 7.15
N GLY A 244 -6.69 13.58 6.97
CA GLY A 244 -5.68 14.56 7.33
C GLY A 244 -4.55 14.67 6.32
N TRP A 245 -3.89 15.82 6.34
CA TRP A 245 -2.69 16.09 5.55
C TRP A 245 -1.52 15.20 5.98
N LEU A 246 -0.75 14.78 4.97
CA LEU A 246 0.59 14.22 5.08
C LEU A 246 1.60 15.10 4.33
N GLU A 247 2.89 14.89 4.57
CA GLU A 247 3.98 15.72 4.05
C GLU A 247 4.02 15.78 2.51
N ASP A 248 3.67 14.69 1.81
CA ASP A 248 3.58 14.66 0.34
C ASP A 248 2.42 15.54 -0.20
N GLY A 249 1.57 16.06 0.68
CA GLY A 249 0.38 16.81 0.34
C GLY A 249 -0.81 15.93 -0.04
N SER A 250 -0.74 14.61 0.19
CA SER A 250 -1.89 13.74 0.08
C SER A 250 -2.78 13.86 1.30
N ILE A 251 -4.04 13.47 1.13
CA ILE A 251 -4.99 13.31 2.23
C ILE A 251 -5.22 11.84 2.48
N ARG A 252 -4.93 11.39 3.70
CA ARG A 252 -5.09 9.99 4.09
C ARG A 252 -5.71 9.84 5.47
N TYR A 253 -6.18 8.63 5.78
CA TYR A 253 -6.60 8.26 7.13
C TYR A 253 -6.51 6.74 7.34
N PRO A 254 -6.05 6.26 8.51
CA PRO A 254 -5.88 4.86 8.81
C PRO A 254 -7.10 4.24 9.50
N ILE A 255 -7.48 3.03 9.08
CA ILE A 255 -8.57 2.24 9.69
C ILE A 255 -8.02 0.88 10.09
N VAL A 256 -7.91 0.62 11.39
CA VAL A 256 -7.60 -0.70 11.95
C VAL A 256 -8.89 -1.49 12.16
N ASN A 257 -9.92 -0.83 12.71
CA ASN A 257 -11.21 -1.44 12.98
C ASN A 257 -12.25 -0.96 11.95
N PRO A 258 -12.62 -1.79 10.95
CA PRO A 258 -13.52 -1.38 9.89
C PRO A 258 -14.91 -0.99 10.40
N ARG A 259 -15.52 0.01 9.76
CA ARG A 259 -16.81 0.57 10.17
C ARG A 259 -17.53 1.15 8.96
N ALA A 260 -18.85 0.90 8.88
CA ALA A 260 -19.65 1.25 7.72
C ALA A 260 -19.57 2.74 7.32
N ARG A 261 -19.47 3.65 8.30
CA ARG A 261 -19.37 5.10 8.08
C ARG A 261 -17.93 5.61 7.90
N CYS A 262 -16.94 4.72 7.87
CA CYS A 262 -15.55 5.14 7.71
C CYS A 262 -14.68 4.16 6.92
N GLY A 263 -14.46 4.47 5.66
CA GLY A 263 -13.49 3.73 4.84
C GLY A 263 -13.94 2.31 4.46
N GLY A 264 -15.19 1.92 4.70
CA GLY A 264 -15.75 0.66 4.24
C GLY A 264 -15.56 -0.51 5.21
N ARG A 265 -15.56 -1.74 4.67
CA ARG A 265 -15.56 -3.00 5.44
C ARG A 265 -14.17 -3.60 5.69
N GLU A 266 -13.14 -3.04 5.07
CA GLU A 266 -11.76 -3.56 5.17
C GLU A 266 -10.89 -2.62 6.01
N PRO A 267 -9.84 -3.13 6.68
CA PRO A 267 -8.82 -2.27 7.27
C PRO A 267 -7.94 -1.62 6.18
N GLY A 268 -7.06 -0.71 6.59
CA GLY A 268 -6.07 -0.08 5.71
C GLY A 268 -6.01 1.43 5.83
N VAL A 269 -5.00 2.01 5.18
CA VAL A 269 -4.87 3.45 4.99
C VAL A 269 -5.64 3.86 3.74
N ARG A 270 -6.61 4.76 3.88
CA ARG A 270 -7.38 5.31 2.76
C ARG A 270 -6.68 6.51 2.17
N ASN A 271 -6.67 6.61 0.84
CA ASN A 271 -6.09 7.71 0.10
C ASN A 271 -7.22 8.49 -0.61
N LEU A 272 -7.34 9.79 -0.33
CA LEU A 272 -8.31 10.69 -0.96
C LEU A 272 -7.68 11.57 -2.04
N GLY A 273 -6.42 11.31 -2.41
CA GLY A 273 -5.68 12.01 -3.46
C GLY A 273 -4.97 13.27 -2.97
N PHE A 274 -4.70 14.17 -3.91
CA PHE A 274 -3.88 15.38 -3.72
C PHE A 274 -4.71 16.65 -3.98
N PRO A 275 -5.54 17.08 -3.02
CA PRO A 275 -6.33 18.29 -3.17
C PRO A 275 -5.47 19.56 -3.23
N ASP A 276 -6.10 20.68 -3.60
CA ASP A 276 -5.45 21.98 -3.58
C ASP A 276 -5.02 22.35 -2.14
N LYS A 277 -3.72 22.62 -1.98
CA LYS A 277 -3.06 22.90 -0.70
C LYS A 277 -3.52 24.20 -0.03
N LYS A 278 -4.00 25.17 -0.83
CA LYS A 278 -4.38 26.51 -0.36
C LYS A 278 -5.85 26.57 0.04
N TYR A 279 -6.73 25.91 -0.70
CA TYR A 279 -8.18 26.11 -0.55
C TYR A 279 -8.91 24.99 0.18
N LYS A 280 -8.35 23.78 0.25
CA LYS A 280 -9.01 22.66 0.95
C LYS A 280 -8.53 22.56 2.40
N LEU A 281 -9.46 22.19 3.28
CA LEU A 281 -9.24 22.12 4.72
C LEU A 281 -9.44 20.70 5.23
N PHE A 282 -8.44 20.16 5.94
CA PHE A 282 -8.46 18.83 6.54
C PHE A 282 -7.84 18.84 7.94
N GLY A 283 -7.84 17.70 8.63
CA GLY A 283 -6.97 17.52 9.79
C GLY A 283 -5.50 17.41 9.41
N VAL A 284 -4.65 17.04 10.35
CA VAL A 284 -3.23 16.77 10.08
C VAL A 284 -2.73 15.63 10.96
N TYR A 285 -1.97 14.73 10.35
CA TYR A 285 -1.17 13.75 11.09
C TYR A 285 0.21 14.34 11.30
N CYS A 286 0.64 14.46 12.55
CA CYS A 286 1.99 14.89 12.91
C CYS A 286 2.81 13.68 13.32
N PHE A 287 4.11 13.76 13.11
CA PHE A 287 5.09 12.78 13.53
C PHE A 287 6.10 13.43 14.45
N LYS A 288 6.28 12.81 15.62
CA LYS A 288 7.26 13.24 16.62
C LYS A 288 8.32 12.15 16.79
N ARG A 289 9.59 12.52 16.62
CA ARG A 289 10.72 11.60 16.78
C ARG A 289 10.92 11.24 18.25
N ALA A 290 11.35 10.00 18.49
CA ALA A 290 11.79 9.57 19.81
C ALA A 290 13.04 10.34 20.22
N GLY A 291 13.04 10.91 21.43
CA GLY A 291 14.15 11.73 21.94
C GLY A 291 14.01 13.24 21.75
N GLU A 292 13.05 13.72 20.96
CA GLU A 292 12.71 15.16 20.90
C GLU A 292 11.74 15.50 22.04
N ALA A 293 12.23 16.20 23.09
CA ALA A 293 11.39 16.68 24.19
C ALA A 293 10.27 17.59 23.66
N ALA A 294 9.09 17.56 24.29
CA ALA A 294 8.03 18.52 23.97
C ALA A 294 8.54 19.96 24.20
N PRO A 295 8.22 20.93 23.33
CA PRO A 295 8.42 22.32 23.69
C PRO A 295 7.66 22.57 25.00
N ALA A 296 8.37 23.14 25.98
CA ALA A 296 7.77 23.52 27.25
C ALA A 296 6.47 24.26 26.96
N ALA A 297 5.37 23.75 27.55
CA ALA A 297 4.06 24.34 27.41
C ALA A 297 4.14 25.85 27.61
N ALA A 298 3.45 26.58 26.74
CA ALA A 298 3.25 28.02 26.80
C ALA A 298 3.13 28.49 28.26
N ALA A 299 4.11 29.29 28.69
CA ALA A 299 4.04 30.01 29.94
C ALA A 299 2.76 30.86 29.93
N ALA A 300 1.90 30.57 30.90
CA ALA A 300 0.90 31.43 31.51
C ALA A 300 0.11 32.39 30.60
N LEU A 301 -1.20 32.12 30.43
CA LEU A 301 -2.15 33.22 30.32
C LEU A 301 -2.04 34.07 31.61
N PRO A 302 -1.87 35.40 31.53
CA PRO A 302 -2.04 36.25 32.69
C PRO A 302 -3.51 36.18 33.14
N LYS A 303 -3.73 35.86 34.42
CA LYS A 303 -5.03 36.03 35.06
C LYS A 303 -5.41 37.51 34.94
N ARG A 304 -6.59 37.79 34.37
CA ARG A 304 -7.22 39.11 34.45
C ARG A 304 -7.39 39.45 35.94
N VAL A 305 -6.87 40.61 36.34
CA VAL A 305 -7.25 41.33 37.57
C VAL A 305 -8.17 42.45 37.13
#